data_AF-A0A0Q4KQF5-F1
#
_entry.id   AF-A0A0Q4KQF5-F1
#
_cell.length_a   1.000
_cell.length_b   1.000
_cell.length_c   1.000
_cell.angle_alpha   90.00
_cell.angle_beta   90.00
_cell.angle_gamma   90.00
#
_symmetry.space_group_name_H-M   'P 1'
#
loop_
_entity.id
_entity.type
_entity.pdbx_description
1 polymer ?
#
loop_
_entity_poly.entity_id
_entity_poly.type
_entity_poly.pdbx_seq_one_letter_code
_entity_poly.pdbx_strand_id
1 'polypeptide(L)'
;MMGLDTAAGLLGKGRLADELCITVRNLNYKIGGERGACDADIIAAARGLEERAKRFLAHAQKLRAVVSQAMSPSAKQPGLTDLGIAA
;
A
#
# COMPACT_ATOMS: atom_id res chain seq x y z
N MET A 1 -20.82 -10.71 8.16
CA MET A 1 -20.08 -9.92 9.19
C MET A 1 -19.30 -8.82 8.48
N MET A 2 -19.49 -7.54 8.85
CA MET A 2 -19.03 -6.37 8.06
C MET A 2 -17.51 -6.31 7.82
N GLY A 3 -16.70 -6.92 8.70
CA GLY A 3 -15.23 -6.89 8.62
C GLY A 3 -14.65 -7.59 7.39
N LEU A 4 -15.05 -8.83 7.11
CA LEU A 4 -14.57 -9.58 5.93
C LEU A 4 -15.07 -8.97 4.62
N ASP A 5 -16.29 -8.42 4.63
CA ASP A 5 -16.83 -7.69 3.48
C ASP A 5 -16.00 -6.44 3.17
N THR A 6 -15.66 -5.67 4.20
CA THR A 6 -14.79 -4.50 4.07
C THR A 6 -13.38 -4.90 3.60
N ALA A 7 -12.82 -5.97 4.16
CA ALA A 7 -11.52 -6.48 3.73
C ALA A 7 -11.55 -6.91 2.25
N ALA A 8 -12.65 -7.51 1.80
CA ALA A 8 -12.83 -7.90 0.40
C ALA A 8 -12.91 -6.67 -0.52
N GLY A 9 -13.57 -5.60 -0.08
CA GLY A 9 -13.60 -4.33 -0.82
C GLY A 9 -12.23 -3.64 -0.91
N LEU A 10 -11.43 -3.69 0.16
CA LEU A 10 -10.11 -3.06 0.20
C LEU A 10 -9.03 -3.89 -0.49
N LEU A 11 -9.00 -5.21 -0.30
CA LEU A 11 -7.98 -6.09 -0.86
C LEU A 11 -8.33 -6.62 -2.25
N GLY A 12 -9.62 -6.80 -2.51
CA GLY A 12 -10.16 -7.61 -3.61
C GLY A 12 -10.47 -9.03 -3.13
N LYS A 13 -11.59 -9.60 -3.62
CA LYS A 13 -12.06 -10.94 -3.23
C LYS A 13 -11.06 -12.06 -3.52
N GLY A 14 -10.36 -12.00 -4.66
CA GLY A 14 -9.35 -13.00 -5.02
C GLY A 14 -8.21 -13.01 -4.00
N ARG A 15 -7.58 -11.84 -3.81
CA ARG A 15 -6.48 -11.71 -2.86
C ARG A 15 -6.88 -12.08 -1.44
N LEU A 16 -8.04 -11.63 -0.96
CA LEU A 16 -8.50 -12.02 0.38
C LEU A 16 -8.72 -13.54 0.49
N ALA A 17 -9.23 -14.19 -0.55
CA ALA A 17 -9.39 -15.64 -0.56
C ALA A 17 -8.02 -16.35 -0.50
N ASP A 18 -7.01 -15.83 -1.19
CA ASP A 18 -5.63 -16.33 -1.13
C ASP A 18 -5.03 -16.18 0.28
N GLU A 19 -5.19 -15.03 0.93
CA GLU A 19 -4.72 -14.79 2.31
C GLU A 19 -5.37 -15.74 3.32
N LEU A 20 -6.65 -16.08 3.12
CA LEU A 20 -7.39 -17.01 3.96
C LEU A 20 -7.16 -18.48 3.58
N CYS A 21 -6.39 -18.77 2.53
CA CYS A 21 -6.19 -20.12 1.98
C CYS A 21 -7.51 -20.83 1.64
N ILE A 22 -8.48 -20.10 1.07
CA ILE A 22 -9.79 -20.63 0.68
C ILE A 22 -10.15 -20.22 -0.74
N THR A 23 -11.20 -20.82 -1.31
CA THR A 23 -11.75 -20.37 -2.59
C THR A 23 -12.62 -19.13 -2.41
N VAL A 24 -12.73 -18.31 -3.47
CA VAL A 24 -13.65 -17.14 -3.50
C VAL A 24 -15.10 -17.55 -3.21
N ARG A 25 -15.50 -18.76 -3.62
CA ARG A 25 -16.82 -19.31 -3.28
C ARG A 25 -16.99 -19.46 -1.77
N ASN A 26 -16.01 -20.05 -1.08
CA ASN A 26 -16.05 -20.22 0.36
C ASN A 26 -15.99 -18.87 1.10
N LEU A 27 -15.22 -17.92 0.57
CA LEU A 27 -15.19 -16.54 1.07
C LEU A 27 -16.57 -15.88 1.01
N ASN A 28 -17.32 -16.05 -0.09
CA ASN A 28 -18.66 -15.47 -0.19
C ASN A 28 -19.62 -16.02 0.88
N TYR A 29 -19.56 -17.32 1.22
CA TYR A 29 -20.34 -17.89 2.33
C TYR A 29 -19.92 -17.34 3.71
N LYS A 30 -18.67 -16.93 3.87
CA LYS A 30 -18.20 -16.28 5.11
C LYS A 30 -18.65 -14.83 5.21
N ILE A 31 -18.64 -14.11 4.10
CA ILE A 31 -19.10 -12.73 4.02
C ILE A 31 -20.62 -12.66 4.25
N GLY A 32 -21.39 -13.50 3.57
CA GLY A 32 -22.85 -13.58 3.68
C GLY A 32 -23.34 -14.13 5.04
N GLY A 33 -22.44 -14.72 5.83
CA GLY A 33 -22.73 -15.19 7.18
C GLY A 33 -23.30 -16.61 7.25
N GLU A 34 -23.39 -17.31 6.11
CA GLU A 34 -23.84 -18.70 6.04
C GLU A 34 -22.85 -19.67 6.68
N ARG A 35 -21.56 -19.34 6.65
CA ARG A 35 -20.48 -20.09 7.32
C ARG A 35 -19.67 -19.09 8.14
N GLY A 36 -19.82 -19.07 9.46
CA GLY A 36 -19.11 -18.12 10.32
C GLY A 36 -17.59 -17.98 10.00
N ALA A 37 -17.04 -16.82 10.34
CA ALA A 37 -15.60 -16.59 10.30
C ALA A 37 -14.95 -17.13 11.58
N CYS A 38 -13.83 -17.84 11.45
CA CYS A 38 -13.03 -18.22 12.60
C CYS A 38 -11.94 -17.19 12.86
N ASP A 39 -11.33 -17.24 14.04
CA ASP A 39 -10.27 -16.31 14.44
C ASP A 39 -9.09 -16.30 13.45
N ALA A 40 -8.75 -17.45 12.87
CA ALA A 40 -7.72 -17.56 11.84
C ALA A 40 -8.05 -16.73 10.59
N ASP A 41 -9.32 -16.71 10.15
CA ASP A 41 -9.75 -15.88 9.02
C ASP A 41 -9.58 -14.39 9.33
N ILE A 42 -9.91 -13.98 10.56
CA ILE A 42 -9.82 -12.58 10.99
C ILE A 42 -8.36 -12.14 11.07
N ILE A 43 -7.49 -12.98 11.64
CA ILE A 43 -6.05 -12.73 11.73
C ILE A 43 -5.43 -12.66 10.33
N ALA A 44 -5.80 -13.56 9.42
CA ALA A 44 -5.32 -13.55 8.04
C ALA A 44 -5.78 -12.29 7.28
N ALA A 45 -7.06 -11.92 7.40
CA ALA A 45 -7.59 -10.70 6.79
C ALA A 45 -6.88 -9.44 7.32
N ALA A 46 -6.63 -9.37 8.64
CA ALA A 46 -5.91 -8.26 9.25
C ALA A 46 -4.48 -8.12 8.69
N ARG A 47 -3.74 -9.24 8.58
CA ARG A 47 -2.38 -9.25 7.99
C ARG A 47 -2.38 -8.75 6.55
N GLY A 48 -3.32 -9.20 5.72
CA GLY A 48 -3.45 -8.74 4.34
C GLY A 48 -3.70 -7.24 4.24
N LEU A 49 -4.54 -6.69 5.13
CA LEU A 49 -4.82 -5.26 5.23
C LEU A 49 -3.60 -4.46 5.66
N GLU A 50 -2.86 -4.92 6.68
CA GLU A 50 -1.63 -4.27 7.14
C GLU A 50 -0.58 -4.20 6.03
N GLU A 51 -0.42 -5.27 5.26
CA GLU A 51 0.51 -5.27 4.13
C GLU A 51 0.10 -4.25 3.06
N ARG A 52 -1.20 -4.16 2.75
CA ARG A 52 -1.70 -3.15 1.82
C ARG A 52 -1.50 -1.73 2.36
N ALA A 53 -1.72 -1.52 3.67
CA ALA A 53 -1.48 -0.23 4.31
C ALA A 53 -0.01 0.19 4.22
N LYS A 54 0.94 -0.74 4.47
CA LYS A 54 2.38 -0.49 4.29
C LYS A 54 2.72 -0.03 2.88
N ARG A 55 2.14 -0.67 1.86
CA ARG A 55 2.33 -0.26 0.45
C ARG A 55 1.79 1.16 0.21
N PHE A 56 0.60 1.48 0.70
CA PHE A 56 0.03 2.83 0.56
C PHE A 56 0.89 3.89 1.25
N LEU A 57 1.38 3.62 2.46
CA LEU A 57 2.28 4.54 3.17
C LEU A 57 3.59 4.75 2.39
N ALA A 58 4.18 3.69 1.85
CA ALA A 58 5.38 3.79 1.03
C ALA A 58 5.14 4.64 -0.24
N HIS A 59 4.00 4.46 -0.92
CA HIS A 59 3.63 5.27 -2.07
C HIS A 59 3.38 6.73 -1.68
N ALA A 60 2.67 7.00 -0.58
CA ALA A 60 2.45 8.35 -0.09
C ALA A 60 3.77 9.06 0.26
N GLN A 61 4.73 8.36 0.86
CA GLN A 61 6.07 8.88 1.13
C GLN A 61 6.81 9.26 -0.17
N LYS A 62 6.75 8.40 -1.20
CA LYS A 62 7.33 8.71 -2.52
C LYS A 62 6.72 9.97 -3.13
N LEU A 63 5.39 10.11 -3.08
CA LEU A 63 4.70 11.30 -3.60
C LEU A 63 5.09 12.57 -2.85
N ARG A 64 5.21 12.51 -1.52
CA ARG A 64 5.70 13.64 -0.71
C ARG A 64 7.13 14.02 -1.05
N ALA A 65 7.99 13.03 -1.32
CA ALA A 65 9.37 13.29 -1.72
C ALA A 65 9.46 14.01 -3.07
N VAL A 66 8.61 13.65 -4.05
CA VAL A 66 8.52 14.34 -5.34
C VAL A 66 8.13 15.81 -5.16
N VAL A 67 7.13 16.09 -4.33
CA VAL A 67 6.71 17.48 -4.05
C VAL A 67 7.81 18.26 -3.33
N SER A 68 8.49 17.64 -2.36
CA SER A 68 9.60 18.29 -1.64
C SER A 68 10.77 18.66 -2.56
N GLN A 69 11.12 17.79 -3.51
CA GLN A 69 12.15 18.06 -4.53
C GLN A 69 11.73 19.15 -5.52
N ALA A 70 10.45 19.23 -5.87
CA ALA A 70 9.93 20.30 -6.73
C ALA A 70 9.92 21.67 -6.03
N MET A 71 9.82 21.70 -4.70
CA MET A 71 9.76 22.93 -3.89
C MET A 71 11.12 23.41 -3.40
N SER A 72 12.21 22.65 -3.61
CA SER A 72 13.57 23.16 -3.43
C SER A 72 13.97 24.02 -4.65
N PRO A 73 14.09 25.36 -4.53
CA PRO A 73 14.58 26.17 -5.63
C PRO A 73 16.05 25.83 -5.85
N SER A 74 16.35 25.20 -6.99
CA SER A 74 17.67 25.19 -7.64
C SER A 74 18.88 25.20 -6.68
N ALA A 75 19.27 24.03 -6.18
CA ALA A 75 20.61 23.86 -5.62
C ALA A 75 21.64 24.13 -6.74
N LYS A 76 22.30 25.28 -6.66
CA LYS A 76 23.41 25.75 -7.49
C LYS A 76 24.38 24.61 -7.82
N GLN A 77 24.69 24.41 -9.10
CA GLN A 77 25.93 23.71 -9.47
C GLN A 77 27.13 24.59 -9.05
N PRO A 78 28.11 24.04 -8.29
CA PRO A 78 29.30 24.77 -7.89
C PRO A 78 30.39 24.67 -8.98
N GLY A 79 30.98 25.83 -9.31
CA GLY A 79 32.38 25.94 -9.73
C GLY A 79 32.76 25.53 -11.15
N LEU A 80 32.72 26.48 -12.08
CA LEU A 80 33.66 26.53 -13.20
C LEU A 80 34.50 27.80 -13.09
N THR A 81 35.45 27.81 -12.15
CA THR A 81 36.62 28.69 -12.20
C THR A 81 37.76 27.89 -12.81
N ASP A 82 37.95 27.97 -14.12
CA ASP A 82 39.29 28.03 -14.72
C ASP A 82 39.17 28.45 -16.19
N LEU A 83 39.54 29.69 -16.48
CA LEU A 83 40.24 30.12 -17.70
C LEU A 83 40.49 31.61 -17.56
N GLY A 84 41.70 31.93 -17.12
CA GLY A 84 42.16 33.27 -16.82
C GLY A 84 42.12 34.21 -18.03
N ILE A 85 41.79 35.47 -17.74
CA ILE A 85 42.24 36.62 -18.52
C ILE A 85 42.76 37.64 -17.50
N ALA A 86 44.07 37.54 -17.25
CA ALA A 86 44.88 38.67 -16.86
C ALA A 86 45.69 39.07 -18.11
N ALA A 87 45.32 40.17 -18.73
CA ALA A 87 46.14 41.08 -19.54
C ALA A 87 45.24 42.19 -20.11
#